data_AF-A0A222SQ70-F1
#
_entry.id   AF-A0A222SQ70-F1
#
_cell.length_a   1.000
_cell.length_b   1.000
_cell.length_c   1.000
_cell.angle_alpha   90.00
_cell.angle_beta   90.00
_cell.angle_gamma   90.00
#
_symmetry.space_group_name_H-M   'P 1'
#
loop_
_entity.id
_entity.type
_entity.pdbx_description
1 polymer ?
#
loop_
_entity_poly.entity_id
_entity_poly.type
_entity_poly.pdbx_seq_one_letter_code
_entity_poly.pdbx_strand_id
1 'polypeptide(L)'
;MARMFLNGQAMEGGPFHHHLRGAPLVARTRTAPGYRLFSIQDVCPGLLPDPGVGTAVEGEVYDVPDEVLRDHLLPTEPPELEFGIIRLQDGSSSFSMLLRRGELERGVHKEISDFGGWRPYLKSLGREN
;
A
#
# COMPACT_ATOMS: atom_id res chain seq x y z
N MET A 1 -5.18 13.58 -12.42
CA MET A 1 -4.49 13.37 -11.13
C MET A 1 -5.24 12.30 -10.37
N ALA A 2 -4.54 11.25 -9.99
CA ALA A 2 -5.05 10.13 -9.23
C ALA A 2 -4.71 10.29 -7.74
N ARG A 3 -5.72 10.21 -6.88
CA ARG A 3 -5.52 10.12 -5.43
C ARG A 3 -5.05 8.70 -5.10
N MET A 4 -3.76 8.55 -4.82
CA MET A 4 -3.09 7.26 -4.63
C MET A 4 -2.71 7.09 -3.16
N PHE A 5 -3.20 6.02 -2.54
CA PHE A 5 -2.80 5.58 -1.22
C PHE A 5 -1.64 4.60 -1.34
N LEU A 6 -0.53 4.91 -0.68
CA LEU A 6 0.68 4.11 -0.62
C LEU A 6 0.85 3.61 0.81
N ASN A 7 1.13 2.33 0.96
CA ASN A 7 1.31 1.67 2.25
C ASN A 7 2.68 0.98 2.36
N GLY A 8 3.56 1.13 1.36
CA GLY A 8 4.84 0.43 1.24
C GLY A 8 6.04 1.35 1.00
N GLN A 9 7.02 0.87 0.23
CA GLN A 9 8.31 1.55 0.04
C GLN A 9 8.27 2.80 -0.86
N ALA A 10 7.14 3.10 -1.51
CA ALA A 10 6.93 4.35 -2.23
C ALA A 10 6.46 5.51 -1.32
N MET A 11 6.18 5.22 -0.03
CA MET A 11 5.94 6.24 0.98
C MET A 11 7.18 7.11 1.23
N GLU A 12 7.00 8.27 1.84
CA GLU A 12 8.06 9.26 2.09
C GLU A 12 9.26 8.63 2.81
N GLY A 13 10.46 8.89 2.31
CA GLY A 13 11.71 8.34 2.86
C GLY A 13 11.96 6.88 2.53
N GLY A 14 11.03 6.16 1.89
CA GLY A 14 11.29 4.84 1.33
C GLY A 14 12.09 4.91 0.02
N PRO A 15 12.77 3.82 -0.38
CA PRO A 15 13.68 3.85 -1.52
C PRO A 15 12.97 4.03 -2.87
N PHE A 16 11.66 3.74 -2.96
CA PHE A 16 10.87 3.90 -4.18
C PHE A 16 10.07 5.19 -4.21
N HIS A 17 10.22 6.07 -3.21
CA HIS A 17 9.51 7.34 -3.15
C HIS A 17 9.80 8.25 -4.37
N HIS A 18 11.00 8.14 -4.93
CA HIS A 18 11.42 8.92 -6.10
C HIS A 18 10.56 8.67 -7.36
N HIS A 19 9.84 7.53 -7.45
CA HIS A 19 8.92 7.24 -8.55
C HIS A 19 7.70 8.17 -8.56
N LEU A 20 7.39 8.85 -7.44
CA LEU A 20 6.33 9.86 -7.38
C LEU A 20 6.71 11.19 -8.05
N ARG A 21 7.98 11.39 -8.41
CA ARG A 21 8.47 12.58 -9.13
C ARG A 21 8.02 13.92 -8.51
N GLY A 22 7.95 13.96 -7.18
CA GLY A 22 7.53 15.15 -6.43
C GLY A 22 6.02 15.36 -6.34
N ALA A 23 5.21 14.33 -6.64
CA ALA A 23 3.77 14.38 -6.39
C ALA A 23 3.49 14.78 -4.92
N PRO A 24 2.56 15.71 -4.68
CA PRO A 24 2.33 16.25 -3.35
C PRO A 24 1.75 15.21 -2.40
N LEU A 25 2.33 15.11 -1.20
CA LEU A 25 1.72 14.41 -0.07
C LEU A 25 0.48 15.19 0.38
N VAL A 26 -0.67 14.53 0.35
CA VAL A 26 -1.96 15.08 0.75
C VAL A 26 -2.25 14.80 2.23
N ALA A 27 -2.01 13.57 2.67
CA ALA A 27 -2.28 13.16 4.05
C ALA A 27 -1.49 11.93 4.46
N ARG A 28 -1.10 11.86 5.74
CA ARG A 28 -0.77 10.58 6.42
C ARG A 28 -2.04 10.10 7.10
N THR A 29 -2.50 8.89 6.79
CA THR A 29 -3.83 8.41 7.18
C THR A 29 -3.87 6.88 7.31
N ARG A 30 -5.06 6.33 7.48
CA ARG A 30 -5.33 4.89 7.48
C ARG A 30 -6.42 4.54 6.48
N THR A 31 -6.43 3.28 6.05
CA THR A 31 -7.63 2.69 5.42
C THR A 31 -8.81 2.73 6.40
N ALA A 32 -10.04 2.58 5.89
CA ALA A 32 -11.15 2.18 6.74
C ALA A 32 -10.85 0.79 7.36
N PRO A 33 -11.58 0.34 8.40
CA PRO A 33 -11.58 -1.05 8.80
C PRO A 33 -11.98 -1.98 7.63
N GLY A 34 -11.55 -3.24 7.67
CA GLY A 34 -11.91 -4.23 6.66
C GLY A 34 -10.80 -4.53 5.66
N TYR A 35 -9.53 -4.42 6.08
CA TYR A 35 -8.38 -4.77 5.24
C TYR A 35 -7.37 -5.60 6.01
N ARG A 36 -6.90 -6.67 5.37
CA ARG A 36 -5.73 -7.44 5.79
C ARG A 36 -4.51 -6.93 5.03
N LEU A 37 -3.34 -7.11 5.63
CA LEU A 37 -2.06 -6.68 5.05
C LEU A 37 -1.12 -7.88 4.96
N PHE A 38 -0.52 -8.09 3.80
CA PHE A 38 0.42 -9.17 3.55
C PHE A 38 1.78 -8.63 3.16
N SER A 39 2.86 -9.26 3.59
CA SER A 39 4.19 -9.03 3.07
C SER A 39 4.49 -9.97 1.92
N ILE A 40 4.90 -9.39 0.80
CA ILE A 40 5.46 -10.09 -0.36
C ILE A 40 6.98 -10.07 -0.19
N GLN A 41 7.52 -11.20 0.30
CA GLN A 41 8.95 -11.46 0.46
C GLN A 41 9.73 -10.41 1.28
N ASP A 42 9.09 -9.72 2.23
CA ASP A 42 9.69 -8.59 2.97
C ASP A 42 10.17 -7.43 2.07
N VAL A 43 9.67 -7.36 0.84
CA VAL A 43 9.97 -6.30 -0.14
C VAL A 43 8.88 -5.26 -0.16
N CYS A 44 7.62 -5.68 -0.26
CA CYS A 44 6.49 -4.75 -0.27
C CYS A 44 5.25 -5.35 0.40
N PRO A 45 4.30 -4.50 0.81
CA PRO A 45 3.01 -4.95 1.28
C PRO A 45 1.98 -5.08 0.16
N GLY A 46 1.07 -6.05 0.29
CA GLY A 46 -0.17 -6.18 -0.49
C GLY A 46 -1.39 -6.05 0.40
N LEU A 47 -2.32 -5.16 0.01
CA LEU A 47 -3.56 -4.93 0.74
C LEU A 47 -4.66 -5.87 0.24
N LEU A 48 -5.36 -6.56 1.14
CA LEU A 48 -6.48 -7.42 0.77
C LEU A 48 -7.77 -6.92 1.45
N PRO A 49 -8.81 -6.55 0.68
CA PRO A 49 -10.12 -6.24 1.24
C PRO A 49 -10.72 -7.48 1.93
N ASP A 50 -11.11 -7.33 3.18
CA ASP A 50 -11.77 -8.35 3.99
C ASP A 50 -12.74 -7.65 4.96
N PRO A 51 -14.03 -7.49 4.61
CA PRO A 51 -14.99 -6.77 5.44
C PRO A 51 -15.23 -7.38 6.83
N GLY A 52 -14.79 -8.62 7.07
CA GLY A 52 -14.96 -9.30 8.35
C GLY A 52 -13.97 -8.87 9.42
N VAL A 53 -12.87 -8.19 9.06
CA VAL A 53 -11.83 -7.78 10.01
C VAL A 53 -11.95 -6.32 10.43
N GLY A 54 -11.58 -6.03 11.67
CA GLY A 54 -11.54 -4.67 12.21
C GLY A 54 -10.24 -3.91 11.91
N THR A 55 -9.29 -4.55 11.22
CA THR A 55 -7.95 -3.98 10.96
C THR A 55 -8.01 -2.85 9.96
N ALA A 56 -7.22 -1.81 10.24
CA ALA A 56 -7.01 -0.65 9.38
C ALA A 56 -5.50 -0.44 9.20
N VAL A 57 -5.09 -0.11 7.98
CA VAL A 57 -3.67 -0.08 7.58
C VAL A 57 -3.18 1.36 7.44
N GLU A 58 -2.04 1.67 8.06
CA GLU A 58 -1.36 2.95 7.93
C GLU A 58 -0.76 3.16 6.54
N GLY A 59 -0.83 4.40 6.06
CA GLY A 59 -0.21 4.80 4.80
C GLY A 59 -0.31 6.29 4.53
N GLU A 60 -0.04 6.65 3.29
CA GLU A 60 0.10 8.02 2.82
C GLU A 60 -0.69 8.21 1.54
N VAL A 61 -1.37 9.34 1.40
CA VAL A 61 -2.15 9.70 0.21
C VAL A 61 -1.41 10.78 -0.56
N TYR A 62 -1.28 10.57 -1.87
CA TYR A 62 -0.66 11.50 -2.80
C TYR A 62 -1.62 11.83 -3.95
N ASP A 63 -1.55 13.07 -4.45
CA ASP A 63 -2.19 13.41 -5.73
C ASP A 63 -1.17 13.23 -6.85
N VAL A 64 -1.20 12.07 -7.50
CA VAL A 64 -0.22 11.67 -8.50
C VAL A 64 -0.70 12.07 -9.90
N PRO A 65 0.08 12.84 -10.70
CA PRO A 65 -0.24 13.07 -12.10
C PRO A 65 -0.37 11.77 -12.89
N ASP A 66 -1.27 11.72 -13.86
CA ASP A 66 -1.66 10.46 -14.51
C ASP A 66 -0.49 9.87 -15.32
N GLU A 67 0.33 10.73 -15.92
CA GLU A 67 1.60 10.40 -16.59
C GLU A 67 2.64 9.84 -15.62
N VAL A 68 2.77 10.40 -14.42
CA VAL A 68 3.70 9.88 -13.40
C VAL A 68 3.23 8.52 -12.90
N LEU A 69 1.92 8.36 -12.67
CA LEU A 69 1.34 7.09 -12.28
C LEU A 69 1.60 6.01 -13.35
N ARG A 70 1.35 6.33 -14.63
CA ARG A 70 1.49 5.41 -15.76
C ARG A 70 2.95 5.04 -16.04
N ASP A 71 3.84 6.03 -16.09
CA ASP A 71 5.18 5.86 -16.66
C ASP A 71 6.25 5.59 -15.60
N HIS A 72 5.97 5.88 -14.31
CA HIS A 72 6.96 5.78 -13.24
C HIS A 72 6.53 4.91 -12.05
N LEU A 73 5.28 5.01 -11.59
CA LEU A 73 4.87 4.25 -10.40
C LEU A 73 4.42 2.83 -10.76
N LEU A 74 3.35 2.69 -11.54
CA LEU A 74 2.75 1.38 -11.87
C LEU A 74 3.72 0.38 -12.54
N PRO A 75 4.66 0.79 -13.42
CA PRO A 75 5.60 -0.16 -14.03
C PRO A 75 6.57 -0.81 -13.04
N THR A 76 6.67 -0.28 -11.82
CA THR A 76 7.60 -0.75 -10.77
C THR A 76 6.94 -1.69 -9.78
N GLU A 77 5.61 -1.84 -9.87
CA GLU A 77 4.84 -2.67 -8.98
C GLU A 77 5.04 -4.16 -9.29
N PRO A 78 5.18 -5.01 -8.27
CA PRO A 78 5.36 -6.44 -8.46
C PRO A 78 4.11 -7.11 -9.05
N PRO A 79 4.28 -8.24 -9.78
CA PRO A 79 3.17 -8.94 -10.41
C PRO A 79 2.14 -9.48 -9.40
N GLU A 80 2.52 -9.69 -8.14
CA GLU A 80 1.62 -10.09 -7.05
C GLU A 80 0.62 -8.99 -6.65
N LEU A 81 0.80 -7.76 -7.14
CA LEU A 81 -0.11 -6.65 -6.90
C LEU A 81 -0.98 -6.34 -8.12
N GLU A 82 -2.15 -5.78 -7.86
CA GLU A 82 -3.05 -5.21 -8.85
C GLU A 82 -3.59 -3.85 -8.42
N PHE A 83 -3.83 -2.97 -9.38
CA PHE A 83 -4.36 -1.64 -9.12
C PHE A 83 -5.85 -1.71 -8.79
N GLY A 84 -6.27 -1.07 -7.70
CA GLY A 84 -7.65 -1.10 -7.24
C GLY A 84 -8.07 0.15 -6.48
N ILE A 85 -9.29 0.11 -5.95
CA ILE A 85 -9.89 1.21 -5.18
C ILE A 85 -10.13 0.74 -3.75
N ILE A 86 -9.82 1.59 -2.79
CA ILE A 86 -10.00 1.37 -1.36
C ILE A 86 -10.79 2.50 -0.71
N ARG A 87 -11.23 2.26 0.53
CA ARG A 87 -11.85 3.25 1.40
C ARG A 87 -10.84 3.69 2.46
N LEU A 88 -10.75 4.99 2.69
CA LEU A 88 -9.97 5.58 3.77
C LEU A 88 -10.83 5.76 5.03
N GLN A 89 -10.21 5.94 6.19
CA GLN A 89 -10.90 6.07 7.48
C GLN A 89 -11.87 7.26 7.56
N ASP A 90 -11.66 8.30 6.75
CA ASP A 90 -12.54 9.46 6.64
C ASP A 90 -13.78 9.21 5.75
N GLY A 91 -13.91 8.02 5.20
CA GLY A 91 -14.96 7.72 4.23
C GLY A 91 -14.73 8.44 2.91
N SER A 92 -13.49 8.65 2.47
CA SER A 92 -13.16 8.96 1.08
C SER A 92 -12.65 7.69 0.36
N SER A 93 -12.66 7.71 -0.97
CA SER A 93 -12.10 6.62 -1.78
C SER A 93 -10.75 7.03 -2.35
N SER A 94 -9.85 6.06 -2.50
CA SER A 94 -8.51 6.25 -3.06
C SER A 94 -8.13 5.07 -3.93
N PHE A 95 -7.27 5.29 -4.93
CA PHE A 95 -6.57 4.20 -5.57
C PHE A 95 -5.51 3.62 -4.63
N SER A 96 -5.16 2.34 -4.79
CA SER A 96 -4.10 1.66 -4.05
C SER A 96 -3.67 0.41 -4.80
N MET A 97 -2.52 -0.15 -4.43
CA MET A 97 -2.13 -1.49 -4.81
C MET A 97 -2.75 -2.51 -3.86
N LEU A 98 -3.41 -3.51 -4.44
CA LEU A 98 -4.05 -4.62 -3.75
C LEU A 98 -3.28 -5.90 -4.01
N LEU A 99 -3.35 -6.85 -3.08
CA LEU A 99 -2.91 -8.21 -3.35
C LEU A 99 -3.77 -8.78 -4.49
N ARG A 100 -3.13 -9.20 -5.59
CA ARG A 100 -3.82 -9.67 -6.79
C ARG A 100 -4.69 -10.89 -6.47
N ARG A 101 -5.87 -10.95 -7.10
CA ARG A 101 -6.73 -12.14 -7.04
C ARG A 101 -5.96 -13.44 -7.35
N GLY A 102 -6.11 -14.46 -6.50
CA GLY A 102 -5.43 -15.74 -6.64
C GLY A 102 -4.11 -15.84 -5.84
N GLU A 103 -3.52 -14.71 -5.44
CA GLU A 103 -2.25 -14.71 -4.71
C GLU A 103 -2.39 -15.20 -3.26
N LEU A 104 -3.55 -14.96 -2.63
CA LEU A 104 -3.81 -15.44 -1.27
C LEU A 104 -3.83 -16.98 -1.24
N GLU A 105 -4.47 -17.60 -2.22
CA GLU A 105 -4.63 -19.06 -2.34
C GLU A 105 -3.30 -19.78 -2.56
N ARG A 106 -2.27 -19.09 -3.06
CA ARG A 106 -0.92 -19.63 -3.16
C ARG A 106 -0.29 -19.90 -1.78
N GLY A 107 -0.74 -19.20 -0.74
CA GLY A 107 -0.28 -19.40 0.64
C GLY A 107 1.19 -19.05 0.90
N VAL A 108 1.81 -18.28 0.00
CA VAL A 108 3.25 -17.92 0.08
C VAL A 108 3.51 -16.57 0.74
N HIS A 109 2.47 -15.77 0.95
CA HIS A 109 2.56 -14.41 1.51
C HIS A 109 2.34 -14.44 3.01
N LYS A 110 3.16 -13.68 3.74
CA LYS A 110 3.06 -13.60 5.20
C LYS A 110 2.04 -12.55 5.59
N GLU A 111 1.03 -12.91 6.37
CA GLU A 111 0.13 -11.91 6.94
C GLU A 111 0.85 -11.06 8.00
N ILE A 112 0.68 -9.75 7.90
CA ILE A 112 1.29 -8.74 8.77
C ILE A 112 0.25 -7.71 9.27
N SER A 113 -1.04 -8.08 9.24
CA SER A 113 -2.16 -7.23 9.69
C SER A 113 -1.98 -6.71 11.11
N ASP A 114 -1.43 -7.52 12.02
CA ASP A 114 -1.22 -7.18 13.44
C ASP A 114 -0.19 -6.05 13.65
N PHE A 115 0.66 -5.77 12.66
CA PHE A 115 1.60 -4.64 12.72
C PHE A 115 0.92 -3.31 12.40
N GLY A 116 -0.28 -3.32 11.82
CA GLY A 116 -1.03 -2.12 11.44
C GLY A 116 -0.44 -1.34 10.26
N GLY A 117 0.72 -1.74 9.72
CA GLY A 117 1.36 -1.06 8.59
C GLY A 117 2.75 -1.60 8.27
N TRP A 118 3.30 -1.13 7.15
CA TRP A 118 4.61 -1.58 6.66
C TRP A 118 5.79 -1.11 7.51
N ARG A 119 5.78 0.14 7.97
CA ARG A 119 6.89 0.68 8.77
C ARG A 119 7.04 -0.03 10.13
N PRO A 120 5.97 -0.28 10.90
CA PRO A 120 6.06 -1.11 12.11
C PRO A 120 6.53 -2.54 11.82
N TYR A 121 6.10 -3.12 10.69
CA TYR A 121 6.57 -4.44 10.26
C TYR A 121 8.09 -4.46 10.00
N LEU A 122 8.62 -3.52 9.22
CA LEU A 122 10.07 -3.41 8.96
C LEU A 122 10.88 -3.27 10.26
N LYS A 123 10.40 -2.46 11.21
CA LYS A 123 11.03 -2.32 12.54
C LYS A 123 11.13 -3.66 13.28
N SER A 124 10.11 -4.52 13.17
CA SER A 124 10.13 -5.85 13.77
C SER A 124 11.20 -6.78 13.17
N LEU A 125 11.66 -6.47 11.95
CA LEU A 125 12.75 -7.16 11.26
C LEU A 125 14.11 -6.48 11.50
N GLY A 126 14.18 -5.42 12.32
CA GLY A 126 15.39 -4.62 12.52
C GLY A 126 15.78 -3.76 11.31
N ARG A 127 14.83 -3.47 10.42
CA ARG A 127 15.04 -2.62 9.24
C ARG A 127 14.49 -1.22 9.49
N GLU A 128 15.22 -0.22 9.03
CA GLU A 128 14.72 1.16 8.88
C GLU A 128 14.28 1.37 7.42
N ASN A 129 13.43 2.38 7.17
CA ASN A 129 12.89 2.63 5.84
C ASN A 129 13.97 3.01 4.83
#